data_AF-A0A9C9Z560-F1
#
_entry.id   AF-A0A9C9Z560-F1
#
_cell.length_a   1.000
_cell.length_b   1.000
_cell.length_c   1.000
_cell.angle_alpha   90.00
_cell.angle_beta   90.00
_cell.angle_gamma   90.00
#
_symmetry.space_group_name_H-M   'P 1'
#
loop_
_entity.id
_entity.type
_entity.pdbx_description
1 polymer ?
#
loop_
_entity_poly.entity_id
_entity_poly.type
_entity_poly.pdbx_seq_one_letter_code
_entity_poly.pdbx_strand_id
1 'polypeptide(L)'
;MALVASALLAGCGGNGSSPPPAAPQGTSNIEISGLVTKGIVGLGTILAQELNSSGDVIASIGETSTSVEGHYKFKLSGNYTGGPVLMTARI
;
A
#
# COMPACT_ATOMS: atom_id res chain seq x y z
N MET A 1 16.38 -50.79 12.14
CA MET A 1 15.86 -49.56 12.75
C MET A 1 17.07 -48.71 13.15
N ALA A 2 17.52 -47.82 12.26
CA ALA A 2 18.64 -46.92 12.53
C ALA A 2 18.06 -45.57 12.96
N LEU A 3 18.47 -45.14 14.15
CA LEU A 3 18.14 -43.85 14.74
C LEU A 3 18.96 -42.75 14.06
N VAL A 4 18.30 -41.66 13.66
CA VAL A 4 18.96 -40.38 13.45
C VAL A 4 18.40 -39.40 14.47
N ALA A 5 19.26 -39.07 15.43
CA ALA A 5 19.06 -38.03 16.41
C ALA A 5 19.19 -36.65 15.72
N SER A 6 18.36 -35.71 16.11
CA SER A 6 18.64 -34.29 15.91
C SER A 6 18.42 -33.58 17.24
N ALA A 7 19.49 -32.91 17.63
CA ALA A 7 19.79 -32.49 18.97
C ALA A 7 18.83 -31.41 19.48
N LEU A 8 18.63 -31.49 20.79
CA LEU A 8 18.02 -30.50 21.65
C LEU A 8 18.76 -29.17 21.54
N LEU A 9 18.09 -28.15 21.01
CA LEU A 9 18.40 -26.77 21.36
C LEU A 9 17.50 -26.39 22.54
N ALA A 10 18.04 -26.52 23.74
CA ALA A 10 17.43 -26.05 24.96
C ALA A 10 17.42 -24.50 24.95
N GLY A 11 16.28 -23.93 24.57
CA GLY A 11 15.95 -22.53 24.79
C GLY A 11 15.21 -22.39 26.12
N CYS A 12 15.82 -21.64 27.02
CA CYS A 12 15.40 -21.39 28.40
C CYS A 12 14.17 -20.47 28.48
N GLY A 13 13.15 -20.87 29.25
CA GLY A 13 12.29 -19.97 30.02
C GLY A 13 11.04 -19.42 29.33
N GLY A 14 9.92 -19.41 30.07
CA GLY A 14 8.87 -18.41 29.87
C GLY A 14 7.46 -18.94 29.63
N ASN A 15 6.76 -19.19 30.72
CA ASN A 15 5.32 -19.36 30.85
C ASN A 15 4.53 -18.17 30.23
N GLY A 16 3.52 -18.40 29.37
CA GLY A 16 2.53 -17.38 29.03
C GLY A 16 1.75 -17.53 27.71
N SER A 17 0.50 -17.98 27.83
CA SER A 17 -0.70 -17.64 27.03
C SER A 17 -0.60 -17.50 25.50
N SER A 18 -1.26 -18.43 24.80
CA SER A 18 -1.59 -18.34 23.38
C SER A 18 -2.19 -16.97 23.02
N PRO A 19 -1.63 -16.21 22.07
CA PRO A 19 -2.30 -15.03 21.57
C PRO A 19 -3.57 -15.45 20.82
N PRO A 20 -4.68 -14.68 20.94
CA PRO A 20 -5.86 -14.88 20.13
C PRO A 20 -5.49 -14.75 18.63
N PRO A 21 -6.25 -15.40 17.73
CA PRO A 21 -6.04 -15.27 16.30
C PRO A 21 -6.03 -13.78 15.93
N ALA A 22 -5.01 -13.37 15.15
CA ALA A 22 -4.86 -12.00 14.70
C ALA A 22 -6.17 -11.53 14.06
N ALA A 23 -6.71 -10.41 14.56
CA ALA A 23 -7.81 -9.72 13.91
C ALA A 23 -7.42 -9.43 12.45
N PRO A 24 -8.39 -9.35 11.51
CA PRO A 24 -8.10 -9.02 10.12
C PRO A 24 -7.34 -7.68 10.05
N GLN A 25 -6.03 -7.75 9.82
CA GLN A 25 -5.24 -6.58 9.49
C GLN A 25 -5.58 -6.23 8.04
N GLY A 26 -6.33 -5.15 7.83
CA GLY A 26 -6.87 -4.92 6.50
C GLY A 26 -7.33 -3.51 6.21
N THR A 27 -6.75 -2.49 6.82
CA THR A 27 -6.71 -1.15 6.21
C THR A 27 -5.25 -0.76 6.10
N SER A 28 -4.60 -1.30 5.07
CA SER A 28 -3.30 -0.78 4.65
C SER A 28 -3.52 0.68 4.28
N ASN A 29 -3.08 1.59 5.15
CA ASN A 29 -2.94 3.00 4.82
C ASN A 29 -1.80 3.12 3.80
N ILE A 30 -2.07 2.74 2.56
CA ILE A 30 -1.12 2.85 1.46
C ILE A 30 -1.07 4.32 1.08
N GLU A 31 0.10 4.90 1.31
CA GLU A 31 0.39 6.28 0.97
C GLU A 31 1.27 6.30 -0.27
N ILE A 32 0.83 7.03 -1.28
CA ILE A 32 1.56 7.21 -2.54
C ILE A 32 2.04 8.67 -2.57
N SER A 33 3.33 8.85 -2.77
CA SER A 33 3.94 10.17 -2.98
C SER A 33 4.69 10.20 -4.31
N GLY A 34 4.78 11.39 -4.90
CA GLY A 34 5.46 11.58 -6.16
C GLY A 34 5.71 13.06 -6.48
N LEU A 35 6.33 13.28 -7.62
CA LEU A 35 6.67 14.60 -8.14
C LEU A 35 6.15 14.71 -9.58
N VAL A 36 5.38 15.76 -9.87
CA VAL A 36 5.01 16.12 -11.24
C VAL A 36 5.76 17.37 -11.63
N THR A 37 6.81 17.20 -12.44
CA THR A 37 7.62 18.30 -12.98
C THR A 37 7.35 18.48 -14.46
N LYS A 38 6.42 19.38 -14.80
CA LYS A 38 6.23 19.83 -16.19
C LYS A 38 6.19 21.35 -16.25
N GLY A 39 7.34 22.02 -16.11
CA GLY A 39 7.43 23.50 -16.17
C GLY A 39 6.81 24.21 -14.96
N ILE A 40 6.38 25.49 -15.10
CA ILE A 40 5.76 26.34 -14.07
C ILE A 40 4.33 25.85 -13.71
N VAL A 41 4.17 24.55 -13.50
CA VAL A 41 2.91 23.97 -13.02
C VAL A 41 2.96 24.04 -11.50
N GLY A 42 2.73 25.24 -10.98
CA GLY A 42 2.21 25.35 -9.64
C GLY A 42 0.74 24.93 -9.71
N LEU A 43 0.36 23.90 -8.95
CA LEU A 43 -1.03 23.47 -8.74
C LEU A 43 -1.65 22.63 -9.88
N GLY A 44 -1.15 21.42 -10.09
CA GLY A 44 -1.82 20.40 -10.90
C GLY A 44 -2.70 19.48 -10.04
N THR A 45 -3.71 18.86 -10.66
CA THR A 45 -4.54 17.83 -10.01
C THR A 45 -4.07 16.44 -10.40
N ILE A 46 -3.87 15.58 -9.42
CA ILE A 46 -3.53 14.17 -9.59
C ILE A 46 -4.78 13.33 -9.31
N LEU A 47 -5.15 12.50 -10.28
CA LEU A 47 -6.22 11.52 -10.14
C LEU A 47 -5.61 10.13 -10.01
N ALA A 48 -6.09 9.36 -9.05
CA ALA A 48 -5.72 7.97 -8.84
C ALA A 48 -6.93 7.07 -9.15
N GLN A 49 -6.73 6.11 -10.04
CA GLN A 49 -7.73 5.15 -10.47
C GLN A 49 -7.19 3.74 -10.33
N GLU A 50 -8.04 2.80 -9.94
CA GLU A 50 -7.71 1.38 -9.91
C GLU A 50 -8.08 0.74 -11.24
N LEU A 51 -7.19 -0.12 -11.73
CA LEU A 51 -7.36 -0.92 -12.94
C LEU A 51 -7.63 -2.39 -12.59
N ASN A 52 -8.34 -3.10 -13.48
CA ASN A 52 -8.38 -4.56 -13.45
C ASN A 52 -7.15 -5.19 -14.14
N SER A 53 -7.09 -6.51 -14.19
CA SER A 53 -6.01 -7.26 -14.87
C SER A 53 -5.92 -7.01 -16.39
N SER A 54 -7.01 -6.54 -17.01
CA SER A 54 -7.09 -6.21 -18.43
C SER A 54 -6.66 -4.76 -18.73
N GLY A 55 -6.46 -3.94 -17.68
CA GLY A 55 -6.12 -2.52 -17.80
C GLY A 55 -7.33 -1.57 -17.83
N ASP A 56 -8.56 -2.08 -17.65
CA ASP A 56 -9.75 -1.21 -17.60
C ASP A 56 -9.86 -0.54 -16.22
N VAL A 57 -10.31 0.72 -16.22
CA VAL A 57 -10.59 1.46 -14.98
C VAL A 57 -11.84 0.88 -14.30
N ILE A 58 -11.69 0.49 -13.04
CA ILE A 58 -12.79 -0.10 -12.25
C ILE A 58 -13.22 0.77 -11.06
N ALA A 59 -12.35 1.67 -10.57
CA ALA A 59 -12.71 2.59 -9.49
C ALA A 59 -11.88 3.87 -9.53
N SER A 60 -12.49 4.99 -9.18
CA SER A 60 -11.74 6.18 -8.74
C SER A 60 -11.37 5.98 -7.28
N ILE A 61 -10.08 5.93 -6.99
CA ILE A 61 -9.58 5.66 -5.65
C ILE A 61 -9.00 6.90 -4.98
N GLY A 62 -8.94 8.04 -5.69
CA GLY A 62 -8.32 9.26 -5.17
C GLY A 62 -8.24 10.47 -6.08
N GLU A 63 -8.16 11.63 -5.43
CA GLU A 63 -7.75 12.90 -6.04
C GLU A 63 -6.88 13.68 -5.04
N THR A 64 -5.81 14.32 -5.51
CA THR A 64 -4.99 15.25 -4.72
C THR A 64 -4.46 16.36 -5.62
N SER A 65 -3.92 17.42 -5.03
CA SER A 65 -3.27 18.51 -5.77
C SER A 65 -1.77 18.49 -5.51
N THR A 66 -1.00 18.89 -6.51
CA THR A 66 0.43 19.11 -6.35
C THR A 66 0.67 20.44 -5.64
N SER A 67 1.75 20.51 -4.86
CA SER A 67 2.27 21.75 -4.31
C SER A 67 2.78 22.67 -5.43
N VAL A 68 3.18 23.89 -5.06
CA VAL A 68 3.86 24.83 -5.96
C VAL A 68 5.20 24.29 -6.49
N GLU A 69 5.75 23.28 -5.82
CA GLU A 69 6.97 22.56 -6.20
C GLU A 69 6.66 21.26 -6.98
N GLY A 70 5.39 20.97 -7.24
CA GLY A 70 4.96 19.76 -7.96
C GLY A 70 4.84 18.51 -7.10
N HIS A 71 5.09 18.59 -5.78
CA HIS A 71 4.98 17.46 -4.87
C HIS A 71 3.52 17.12 -4.58
N TYR A 72 3.19 15.82 -4.53
CA TYR A 72 1.89 15.39 -4.05
C TYR A 72 2.02 14.20 -3.11
N LYS A 73 1.01 14.09 -2.24
CA LYS A 73 0.84 12.97 -1.32
C LYS A 73 -0.64 12.63 -1.31
N PHE A 74 -0.93 11.33 -1.41
CA PHE A 74 -2.29 10.83 -1.48
C PHE A 74 -2.40 9.52 -0.69
N LYS A 75 -3.52 9.37 0.03
CA LYS A 75 -3.85 8.14 0.75
C LYS A 75 -4.94 7.42 -0.02
N LEU A 76 -4.69 6.17 -0.40
CA LEU A 76 -5.70 5.37 -1.09
C LEU A 76 -7.00 5.35 -0.28
N SER A 77 -8.12 5.64 -0.95
CA SER A 77 -9.44 5.56 -0.33
C SER A 77 -9.81 4.11 0.01
N GLY A 78 -10.82 3.94 0.87
CA GLY A 78 -11.35 2.61 1.22
C GLY A 78 -11.97 1.84 0.05
N ASN A 79 -12.09 2.45 -1.13
CA ASN A 79 -12.57 1.81 -2.35
C ASN A 79 -11.48 1.02 -3.07
N TYR A 80 -10.22 1.11 -2.65
CA TYR A 80 -9.12 0.39 -3.25
C TYR A 80 -9.18 -1.11 -2.91
N THR A 81 -9.28 -1.95 -3.95
CA THR A 81 -9.44 -3.41 -3.79
C THR A 81 -8.15 -4.21 -3.98
N GLY A 82 -7.05 -3.56 -4.36
CA GLY A 82 -5.72 -4.18 -4.48
C GLY A 82 -5.19 -4.34 -5.91
N GLY A 83 -5.86 -3.77 -6.91
CA GLY A 83 -5.43 -3.78 -8.31
C GLY A 83 -4.35 -2.73 -8.66
N PRO A 84 -3.80 -2.74 -9.89
CA PRO A 84 -2.86 -1.72 -10.33
C PRO A 84 -3.46 -0.30 -10.25
N VAL A 85 -2.62 0.68 -9.94
CA VAL A 85 -3.04 2.09 -9.81
C VAL A 85 -2.53 2.90 -11.00
N LEU A 86 -3.46 3.52 -11.72
CA LEU A 86 -3.17 4.53 -12.73
C LEU A 86 -3.18 5.92 -12.10
N MET A 87 -2.07 6.64 -12.23
CA MET A 87 -1.95 8.03 -11.79
C MET A 87 -1.94 8.95 -13.00
N THR A 88 -2.90 9.88 -13.05
CA THR A 88 -2.99 10.87 -14.13
C THR A 88 -2.83 12.27 -13.58
N ALA A 89 -1.84 13.01 -14.08
CA ALA A 89 -1.67 14.42 -13.78
C ALA A 89 -2.43 15.29 -14.79
N ARG A 90 -3.25 16.21 -14.30
CA ARG A 90 -3.93 17.26 -15.07
C ARG A 90 -3.30 18.60 -14.69
N ILE A 91 -2.76 19.29 -15.69
CA ILE A 91 -1.99 20.52 -15.57
C ILE A 91 -2.52 21.58 -16.52
#